data_AF-A0A7S2JFI0-F1
#
_entry.id   AF-A0A7S2JFI0-F1
#
_cell.length_a   1.000
_cell.length_b   1.000
_cell.length_c   1.000
_cell.angle_alpha   90.00
_cell.angle_beta   90.00
_cell.angle_gamma   90.00
#
_symmetry.space_group_name_H-M   'P 1'
#
loop_
_entity.id
_entity.type
_entity.pdbx_description
1 polymer ?
#
loop_
_entity_poly.entity_id
_entity_poly.type
_entity_poly.pdbx_seq_one_letter_code
_entity_poly.pdbx_strand_id
1 'polypeptide(L)'
;ARRILDMPLRVAGERGARRSVAAADGRPARTQVQAAVHLVGDEGISLVEVRLHTGRLHQIRVHLALEGYPLVGDTAYGGTPSGLCQRPCLHARGLLIDVGTGPFGVRCPLPSDMAESVRAAIPADLRCRAIARTQW
;
A
#
# COMPACT_ATOMS: atom_id res chain seq x y z
N ALA A 1 4.54 10.64 10.85
CA ALA A 1 5.05 11.61 9.85
C ALA A 1 4.89 11.03 8.43
N ARG A 2 4.86 11.86 7.39
CA ARG A 2 4.86 11.41 5.99
C ARG A 2 6.29 11.03 5.57
N ARG A 3 6.46 9.90 4.89
CA ARG A 3 7.75 9.41 4.39
C ARG A 3 7.69 9.23 2.87
N ILE A 4 8.79 9.54 2.18
CA ILE A 4 8.92 9.37 0.74
C ILE A 4 9.90 8.23 0.46
N LEU A 5 9.50 7.30 -0.40
CA LEU A 5 10.29 6.17 -0.86
C LEU A 5 10.55 6.36 -2.37
N ASP A 6 11.80 6.65 -2.72
CA ASP A 6 12.20 7.13 -4.06
C ASP A 6 13.19 6.19 -4.78
N MET A 7 13.24 4.91 -4.41
CA MET A 7 14.12 3.92 -5.04
C MET A 7 13.67 3.61 -6.48
N PRO A 8 14.51 3.81 -7.52
CA PRO A 8 14.14 3.45 -8.89
C PRO A 8 13.95 1.94 -9.08
N LEU A 9 13.05 1.57 -10.00
CA LEU A 9 12.61 0.18 -10.19
C LEU A 9 12.78 -0.30 -11.62
N ARG A 10 13.24 -1.54 -11.76
CA ARG A 10 13.30 -2.27 -13.04
C ARG A 10 12.45 -3.52 -12.99
N VAL A 11 11.77 -3.82 -14.09
CA VAL A 11 11.04 -5.08 -14.23
C VAL A 11 12.03 -6.20 -14.57
N ALA A 12 11.96 -7.30 -13.83
CA ALA A 12 12.74 -8.51 -14.02
C ALA A 12 11.81 -9.73 -14.11
N GLY A 13 12.33 -10.84 -14.65
CA GLY A 13 11.58 -12.08 -14.83
C GLY A 13 10.92 -12.22 -16.20
N GLU A 14 10.57 -13.46 -16.53
CA GLU A 14 9.95 -13.84 -17.80
C GLU A 14 8.45 -13.52 -17.84
N ARG A 15 7.80 -13.71 -19.00
CA ARG A 15 6.35 -13.53 -19.11
C ARG A 15 5.62 -14.46 -18.13
N GLY A 16 4.69 -13.92 -17.36
CA GLY A 16 3.96 -14.64 -16.31
C GLY A 16 4.61 -14.55 -14.92
N ALA A 17 5.90 -14.23 -14.82
CA ALA A 17 6.64 -14.13 -13.55
C ALA A 17 7.30 -12.75 -13.34
N ARG A 18 6.83 -11.73 -14.07
CA ARG A 18 7.39 -10.36 -14.00
C ARG A 18 7.19 -9.76 -12.62
N ARG A 19 8.28 -9.21 -12.07
CA ARG A 19 8.29 -8.47 -10.80
C ARG A 19 9.21 -7.27 -10.91
N SER A 20 8.98 -6.26 -10.07
CA SER A 20 9.89 -5.13 -9.97
C SER A 20 10.96 -5.40 -8.93
N VAL A 21 12.16 -4.93 -9.19
CA VAL A 21 13.30 -4.99 -8.27
C VAL A 21 13.93 -3.61 -8.16
N ALA A 22 14.56 -3.33 -7.01
CA ALA A 22 15.38 -2.14 -6.84
C ALA A 22 16.52 -2.15 -7.86
N ALA A 23 16.70 -1.05 -8.57
CA ALA A 23 17.75 -0.94 -9.57
C ALA A 23 18.11 0.54 -9.72
N ALA A 24 19.37 0.92 -9.46
CA ALA A 24 19.80 2.31 -9.58
C ALA A 24 19.64 2.85 -11.01
N ASP A 25 19.76 1.98 -12.01
CA ASP A 25 19.51 2.22 -13.44
C ASP A 25 18.02 2.01 -13.83
N GLY A 26 17.15 1.80 -12.85
CA GLY A 26 15.72 1.58 -13.04
C GLY A 26 14.95 2.85 -13.41
N ARG A 27 13.66 2.67 -13.70
CA ARG A 27 12.76 3.81 -13.93
C ARG A 27 12.45 4.52 -12.60
N PRO A 28 12.42 5.85 -12.57
CA PRO A 28 12.04 6.59 -11.36
C PRO A 28 10.69 6.12 -10.82
N ALA A 29 10.67 5.85 -9.51
CA ALA A 29 9.52 5.39 -8.77
C ALA A 29 9.43 6.16 -7.45
N ARG A 30 8.29 6.78 -7.19
CA ARG A 30 8.07 7.65 -6.02
C ARG A 30 6.76 7.30 -5.32
N THR A 31 6.89 6.88 -4.06
CA THR A 31 5.79 6.42 -3.20
C THR A 31 5.81 7.22 -1.91
N GLN A 32 4.69 7.86 -1.58
CA GLN A 32 4.53 8.54 -0.30
C GLN A 32 3.73 7.66 0.67
N VAL A 33 4.26 7.47 1.87
CA VAL A 33 3.65 6.64 2.92
C VAL A 33 3.34 7.50 4.13
N GLN A 34 2.15 7.33 4.69
CA GLN A 34 1.74 7.93 5.95
C GLN A 34 1.15 6.84 6.85
N ALA A 35 1.77 6.58 7.99
CA ALA A 35 1.21 5.67 8.98
C ALA A 35 -0.14 6.21 9.47
N ALA A 36 -1.17 5.38 9.39
CA ALA A 36 -2.52 5.73 9.81
C ALA A 36 -2.82 5.19 11.20
N VAL A 37 -2.50 3.92 11.46
CA VAL A 37 -2.68 3.25 12.76
C VAL A 37 -1.61 2.18 12.93
N HIS A 38 -0.94 2.18 14.09
CA HIS A 38 -0.13 1.03 14.52
C HIS A 38 -1.07 0.00 15.16
N LEU A 39 -1.12 -1.21 14.60
CA LEU A 39 -1.90 -2.31 15.16
C LEU A 39 -1.01 -2.98 16.21
N VAL A 40 -1.36 -2.79 17.48
CA VAL A 40 -0.59 -3.38 18.59
C VAL A 40 -1.08 -4.81 18.79
N GLY A 41 -0.19 -5.76 18.57
CA GLY A 41 -0.33 -7.21 18.76
C GLY A 41 1.01 -7.88 18.46
N ASP A 42 1.14 -9.19 18.72
CA ASP A 42 2.41 -9.94 18.63
C ASP A 42 3.10 -9.89 17.24
N GLU A 43 2.38 -9.49 16.19
CA GLU A 43 2.88 -9.46 14.80
C GLU A 43 3.45 -8.11 14.33
N GLY A 44 3.33 -7.02 15.10
CA GLY A 44 3.97 -5.72 14.77
C GLY A 44 3.51 -5.07 13.45
N ILE A 45 2.20 -5.07 13.16
CA ILE A 45 1.64 -4.65 11.86
C ILE A 45 1.14 -3.20 11.92
N SER A 46 1.17 -2.48 10.79
CA SER A 46 0.63 -1.12 10.70
C SER A 46 -0.24 -0.92 9.47
N LEU A 47 -1.38 -0.23 9.65
CA LEU A 47 -2.17 0.29 8.55
C LEU A 47 -1.54 1.60 8.07
N VAL A 48 -1.25 1.68 6.77
CA VAL A 48 -0.63 2.85 6.16
C VAL A 48 -1.49 3.38 5.00
N GLU A 49 -1.56 4.69 4.85
CA GLU A 49 -2.03 5.33 3.62
C GLU A 49 -0.84 5.50 2.67
N VAL A 50 -1.04 5.11 1.41
CA VAL A 50 -0.04 5.25 0.35
C VAL A 50 -0.58 6.16 -0.74
N ARG A 51 0.24 7.12 -1.18
CA ARG A 51 -0.01 7.93 -2.37
C ARG A 51 1.07 7.68 -3.41
N LEU A 52 0.65 7.37 -4.62
CA LEU A 52 1.54 7.14 -5.75
C LEU A 52 1.77 8.44 -6.52
N HIS A 53 3.04 8.79 -6.73
CA HIS A 53 3.45 9.85 -7.66
C HIS A 53 3.87 9.27 -9.02
N THR A 54 4.09 7.96 -9.07
CA THR A 54 4.39 7.18 -10.28
C THR A 54 3.67 5.82 -10.20
N GLY A 55 3.46 5.15 -11.34
CA GLY A 55 2.77 3.85 -11.40
C GLY A 55 3.62 2.71 -11.97
N ARG A 56 4.74 2.35 -11.33
CA ARG A 56 5.54 1.19 -11.76
C ARG A 56 4.89 -0.14 -11.32
N LEU A 57 5.16 -1.22 -12.05
CA LEU A 57 4.68 -2.55 -11.71
C LEU A 57 5.08 -2.88 -10.25
N HIS A 58 4.14 -3.33 -9.43
CA HIS A 58 4.39 -3.71 -8.04
C HIS A 58 5.07 -2.63 -7.16
N GLN A 59 5.05 -1.36 -7.54
CA GLN A 59 5.85 -0.30 -6.92
C GLN A 59 5.70 -0.24 -5.39
N ILE A 60 4.46 -0.19 -4.89
CA ILE A 60 4.17 -0.15 -3.46
C ILE A 60 4.75 -1.38 -2.75
N ARG A 61 4.53 -2.56 -3.34
CA ARG A 61 4.94 -3.86 -2.80
C ARG A 61 6.46 -3.92 -2.60
N VAL A 62 7.22 -3.51 -3.62
CA VAL A 62 8.70 -3.49 -3.57
C VAL A 62 9.21 -2.43 -2.61
N HIS A 63 8.70 -1.20 -2.68
CA HIS A 63 9.19 -0.10 -1.82
C HIS A 63 9.02 -0.42 -0.34
N LEU A 64 7.86 -0.95 0.05
CA LEU A 64 7.60 -1.30 1.44
C LEU A 64 8.47 -2.49 1.90
N ALA A 65 8.69 -3.49 1.04
CA ALA A 65 9.59 -4.61 1.35
C ALA A 65 11.05 -4.16 1.52
N LEU A 66 11.55 -3.26 0.67
CA LEU A 66 12.92 -2.71 0.78
C LEU A 66 13.13 -1.94 2.09
N GLU A 67 12.08 -1.33 2.61
CA GLU A 67 12.09 -0.62 3.89
C GLU A 67 11.96 -1.56 5.10
N GLY A 68 11.87 -2.88 4.88
CA GLY A 68 11.72 -3.88 5.94
C GLY A 68 10.26 -4.08 6.40
N TYR A 69 9.29 -3.51 5.69
CA TYR A 69 7.87 -3.57 6.04
C TYR A 69 7.02 -4.16 4.89
N PRO A 70 7.25 -5.43 4.49
CA PRO A 70 6.49 -6.03 3.40
C PRO A 70 4.98 -6.07 3.70
N LEU A 71 4.16 -6.08 2.65
CA LEU A 71 2.71 -6.19 2.81
C LEU A 71 2.34 -7.57 3.34
N VAL A 72 1.39 -7.62 4.28
CA VAL A 72 0.80 -8.90 4.73
C VAL A 72 0.25 -9.67 3.53
N GLY A 73 0.46 -10.99 3.51
CA GLY A 73 0.03 -11.87 2.43
C GLY A 73 0.76 -11.70 1.09
N ASP A 74 1.80 -10.87 1.02
CA ASP A 74 2.61 -10.67 -0.19
C ASP A 74 3.84 -11.58 -0.25
N THR A 75 3.62 -12.85 -0.54
CA THR A 75 4.68 -13.88 -0.59
C THR A 75 5.78 -13.59 -1.62
N ALA A 76 5.50 -12.80 -2.66
CA ALA A 76 6.48 -12.45 -3.69
C ALA A 76 7.53 -11.45 -3.20
N TYR A 77 7.24 -10.68 -2.16
CA TYR A 77 8.10 -9.64 -1.61
C TYR A 77 8.34 -9.81 -0.10
N GLY A 78 8.27 -11.04 0.41
CA GLY A 78 8.64 -11.36 1.80
C GLY A 78 7.53 -11.17 2.84
N GLY A 79 6.30 -10.91 2.40
CA GLY A 79 5.13 -10.89 3.25
C GLY A 79 4.60 -12.29 3.53
N THR A 80 4.17 -12.53 4.77
CA THR A 80 3.54 -13.78 5.17
C THR A 80 2.02 -13.63 5.25
N PRO A 81 1.23 -14.60 4.74
CA PRO A 81 -0.20 -14.64 4.98
C PRO A 81 -0.50 -14.72 6.48
N SER A 82 -1.53 -14.01 6.94
CA SER A 82 -1.99 -14.10 8.33
C SER A 82 -3.51 -14.05 8.39
N GLY A 83 -4.08 -14.14 9.59
CA GLY A 83 -5.53 -13.96 9.79
C GLY A 83 -6.07 -12.63 9.24
N LEU A 84 -5.20 -11.65 8.98
CA LEU A 84 -5.57 -10.36 8.39
C LEU A 84 -5.68 -10.38 6.86
N CYS A 85 -4.93 -11.26 6.18
CA CYS A 85 -4.87 -11.27 4.72
C CYS A 85 -4.19 -12.52 4.18
N GLN A 86 -4.81 -13.13 3.17
CA GLN A 86 -4.26 -14.28 2.43
C GLN A 86 -3.63 -13.90 1.08
N ARG A 87 -3.64 -12.61 0.76
CA ARG A 87 -3.14 -12.01 -0.49
C ARG A 87 -2.44 -10.69 -0.16
N PRO A 88 -1.68 -10.07 -1.08
CA PRO A 88 -1.09 -8.77 -0.83
C PRO A 88 -2.13 -7.80 -0.27
N CYS A 89 -1.92 -7.37 0.97
CA CYS A 89 -2.90 -6.58 1.70
C CYS A 89 -2.85 -5.12 1.27
N LEU A 90 -3.28 -4.89 0.03
CA LEU A 90 -3.24 -3.62 -0.68
C LEU A 90 -4.58 -3.39 -1.37
N HIS A 91 -5.15 -2.21 -1.16
CA HIS A 91 -6.42 -1.81 -1.73
C HIS A 91 -6.35 -0.41 -2.33
N ALA A 92 -6.80 -0.27 -3.58
CA ALA A 92 -6.95 1.02 -4.22
C ALA A 92 -8.22 1.71 -3.70
N ARG A 93 -8.10 2.41 -2.57
CA ARG A 93 -9.23 3.05 -1.88
C ARG A 93 -9.84 4.24 -2.64
N GLY A 94 -9.09 4.89 -3.51
CA GLY A 94 -9.60 5.99 -4.31
C GLY A 94 -8.69 6.38 -5.44
N LEU A 95 -9.29 7.03 -6.43
CA LEU A 95 -8.63 7.58 -7.60
C LEU A 95 -9.13 9.01 -7.77
N LEU A 96 -8.21 9.94 -7.98
CA LEU A 96 -8.51 11.29 -8.44
C LEU A 96 -7.64 11.54 -9.67
N ILE A 97 -8.29 11.91 -10.77
CA ILE A 97 -7.63 12.24 -12.03
C ILE A 97 -8.25 13.50 -12.60
N ASP A 98 -7.45 14.28 -13.31
CA ASP A 98 -7.99 15.33 -14.17
C ASP A 98 -8.36 14.70 -15.52
N VAL A 99 -9.61 14.90 -15.96
CA VAL A 99 -10.12 14.35 -17.23
C VAL A 99 -10.26 15.43 -18.31
N GLY A 100 -9.62 16.59 -18.11
CA GLY A 100 -9.64 17.73 -19.05
C GLY A 100 -10.87 18.63 -18.91
N THR A 101 -11.98 18.11 -18.39
CA THR A 101 -13.18 18.90 -18.02
C THR A 101 -13.23 19.24 -16.54
N GLY A 102 -12.21 18.84 -15.78
CA GLY A 102 -12.11 19.02 -14.33
C GLY A 102 -11.75 17.72 -13.61
N PRO A 103 -11.68 17.78 -12.26
CA PRO A 103 -11.32 16.63 -11.45
C PRO A 103 -12.42 15.58 -11.42
N PHE A 104 -12.10 14.34 -11.78
CA PHE A 104 -12.93 13.16 -11.58
C PHE A 104 -12.37 12.31 -10.45
N GLY A 105 -13.20 12.05 -9.44
CA GLY A 105 -12.82 11.31 -8.25
C GLY A 105 -13.77 10.15 -7.97
N VAL A 106 -13.21 8.98 -7.66
CA VAL A 106 -13.98 7.81 -7.19
C VAL A 106 -13.34 7.23 -5.93
N ARG A 107 -14.17 6.67 -5.06
CA ARG A 107 -13.74 5.92 -3.88
C ARG A 107 -14.24 4.49 -3.98
N CYS A 108 -13.41 3.56 -3.53
CA CYS A 108 -13.76 2.16 -3.41
C CYS A 108 -13.64 1.77 -1.92
N PRO A 109 -14.73 1.40 -1.25
CA PRO A 109 -14.67 0.94 0.14
C PRO A 109 -13.76 -0.30 0.25
N LEU A 110 -13.22 -0.56 1.45
CA LEU A 110 -12.44 -1.77 1.66
C LEU A 110 -13.32 -3.00 1.35
N PRO A 111 -12.77 -4.02 0.65
CA PRO A 111 -13.46 -5.29 0.48
C PRO A 111 -13.69 -5.95 1.84
N SER A 112 -14.71 -6.81 1.94
CA SER A 112 -15.15 -7.38 3.22
C SER A 112 -14.03 -8.12 3.96
N ASP A 113 -13.21 -8.88 3.23
CA ASP A 113 -12.03 -9.60 3.74
C ASP A 113 -11.05 -8.67 4.50
N MET A 114 -10.76 -7.50 3.93
CA MET A 114 -9.89 -6.50 4.56
C MET A 114 -10.62 -5.69 5.63
N ALA A 115 -11.90 -5.37 5.41
CA ALA A 115 -12.67 -4.56 6.34
C ALA A 115 -12.86 -5.28 7.69
N GLU A 116 -13.08 -6.59 7.67
CA GLU A 116 -13.16 -7.43 8.88
C GLU A 116 -11.82 -7.48 9.61
N SER A 117 -10.74 -7.73 8.88
CA SER A 117 -9.37 -7.78 9.40
C SER A 117 -8.95 -6.46 10.04
N VAL A 118 -9.24 -5.33 9.38
CA VAL A 118 -8.97 -3.99 9.92
C VAL A 118 -9.86 -3.69 11.12
N ARG A 119 -11.14 -4.08 11.13
CA ARG A 119 -12.02 -3.90 12.29
C ARG A 119 -11.54 -4.70 13.50
N ALA A 120 -11.10 -5.93 13.29
CA ALA A 120 -10.58 -6.80 14.35
C ALA A 120 -9.27 -6.23 14.93
N ALA A 121 -8.42 -5.63 14.10
CA ALA A 121 -7.10 -5.15 14.51
C ALA A 121 -7.07 -3.68 14.99
N ILE A 122 -8.05 -2.84 14.62
CA ILE A 122 -8.14 -1.44 15.06
C ILE A 122 -9.14 -1.29 16.23
N PRO A 123 -8.67 -0.88 17.43
CA PRO A 123 -9.52 -0.51 18.56
C PRO A 123 -10.61 0.50 18.18
N ALA A 124 -11.81 0.35 18.73
CA ALA A 124 -13.01 1.09 18.32
C ALA A 124 -12.86 2.62 18.38
N ASP A 125 -12.05 3.11 19.32
CA ASP A 125 -11.70 4.50 19.56
C ASP A 125 -10.79 5.13 18.48
N LEU A 126 -10.07 4.31 17.71
CA LEU A 126 -9.23 4.75 16.59
C LEU A 126 -9.97 4.69 15.24
N ARG A 127 -11.14 4.05 15.18
CA ARG A 127 -11.93 3.86 13.94
C ARG A 127 -12.45 5.18 13.34
N CYS A 128 -12.67 6.21 14.17
CA CYS A 128 -13.08 7.55 13.71
C CYS A 128 -11.92 8.46 13.27
N ARG A 129 -10.65 8.09 13.52
CA ARG A 129 -9.48 8.88 13.10
C ARG A 129 -8.74 8.30 11.87
N ALA A 130 -8.83 6.99 11.66
CA ALA A 130 -8.13 6.27 10.58
C ALA A 130 -8.77 6.39 9.19
N ILE A 131 -10.04 6.82 9.11
CA ILE A 131 -10.66 7.25 7.85
C ILE A 131 -10.19 8.69 7.60
N ALA A 132 -8.88 8.84 7.34
CA ALA A 132 -8.23 10.13 7.20
C ALA A 132 -9.07 11.05 6.30
N ARG A 133 -9.44 12.21 6.86
CA ARG A 133 -9.91 13.36 6.09
C ARG A 133 -8.89 13.61 4.99
N THR A 134 -9.23 13.27 3.76
CA THR A 134 -8.57 13.86 2.61
C THR A 134 -9.15 15.27 2.48
N GLN A 135 -8.52 16.23 3.16
CA GLN A 135 -8.53 17.59 2.62
C GLN A 135 -7.77 17.50 1.29
N TRP A 136 -8.48 17.89 0.23
CA TRP A 136 -7.93 18.12 -1.09
C TRP A 136 -7.27 19.50 -1.08
#